data_AF-A0A2A5FL42-F1
#
_entry.id   AF-A0A2A5FL42-F1
#
_cell.length_a   1.000
_cell.length_b   1.000
_cell.length_c   1.000
_cell.angle_alpha   90.00
_cell.angle_beta   90.00
_cell.angle_gamma   90.00
#
_symmetry.space_group_name_H-M   'P 1'
#
loop_
_entity.id
_entity.type
_entity.pdbx_description
1 polymer ?
#
loop_
_entity_poly.entity_id
_entity_poly.type
_entity_poly.pdbx_seq_one_letter_code
_entity_poly.pdbx_strand_id
1 'polypeptide(L)'
;MKSFATLVYALLVTFFVTPFTFLGQTSCPNPYDGNSDGAVTINDLLDLLGVFGDTDTDGDGIWDSVDNCIDVSACNFDSNPSVTCSYIDVLGICGGGCAGDSDGDGICDDVDTCVGILDECGVCNGPGPTNIIIESITTVYDSVYVFDIDFWFVYETGVDTVMSYVCDPVFAACGDLVAHDGYDYSTVQIGDQCWFSENCRYLPSVSPSSSSSNTTPYYYVYAYNGTDVVAAQATSNYLTYGVLYNWPAVMEPGICPSGWHIPTDLDWQTMEMSLGMSAADATSTGWRGTDQGSQMKSASGWLNNGNGTNSSGFTGLPSGYAYSGGFNYVGNYGYWWSSSASGSSAAWYRVLNYFNVNVFRGNDYSDFGFSARCVMD
;
A
#
# COMPACT_ATOMS: atom_id res chain seq x y z
N MET A 1 -10.94 102.35 36.61
CA MET A 1 -11.39 102.88 37.91
C MET A 1 -12.07 101.74 38.67
N LYS A 2 -11.46 101.33 39.80
CA LYS A 2 -11.99 100.51 40.92
C LYS A 2 -12.42 99.06 40.58
N SER A 3 -12.10 98.01 41.31
CA SER A 3 -11.28 97.72 42.51
C SER A 3 -11.46 96.19 42.70
N PHE A 4 -10.42 95.35 42.77
CA PHE A 4 -9.77 94.89 44.03
C PHE A 4 -10.80 94.54 45.12
N ALA A 5 -10.87 93.32 45.69
CA ALA A 5 -9.88 92.76 46.63
C ALA A 5 -10.47 91.43 47.21
N THR A 6 -9.73 90.29 47.33
CA THR A 6 -8.93 89.85 48.52
C THR A 6 -9.82 89.10 49.54
N LEU A 7 -9.49 87.99 50.24
CA LEU A 7 -8.35 87.09 50.46
C LEU A 7 -8.88 85.88 51.29
N VAL A 8 -8.40 84.67 50.97
CA VAL A 8 -7.72 83.64 51.83
C VAL A 8 -8.22 83.32 53.26
N TYR A 9 -8.39 82.01 53.55
CA TYR A 9 -7.74 81.16 54.60
C TYR A 9 -8.62 79.91 54.85
N ALA A 10 -8.28 78.72 54.32
CA ALA A 10 -7.45 77.67 54.93
C ALA A 10 -7.91 77.19 56.33
N LEU A 11 -8.48 75.98 56.43
CA LEU A 11 -7.87 74.81 57.12
C LEU A 11 -8.82 73.58 57.17
N LEU A 12 -8.26 72.43 56.76
CA LEU A 12 -8.28 71.11 57.44
C LEU A 12 -9.64 70.50 57.89
N VAL A 13 -10.03 69.37 57.29
CA VAL A 13 -9.91 68.00 57.86
C VAL A 13 -10.80 67.03 57.06
N THR A 14 -10.15 66.00 56.53
CA THR A 14 -10.63 64.83 55.79
C THR A 14 -11.38 63.80 56.64
N PHE A 15 -12.46 63.22 56.11
CA PHE A 15 -12.67 61.77 55.82
C PHE A 15 -14.18 61.43 55.81
N PHE A 16 -14.70 60.89 54.70
CA PHE A 16 -15.35 59.56 54.64
C PHE A 16 -15.97 59.32 53.24
N VAL A 17 -15.18 58.57 52.47
CA VAL A 17 -15.49 57.59 51.41
C VAL A 17 -16.97 57.28 51.15
N THR A 18 -17.41 57.57 49.92
CA THR A 18 -18.36 56.73 49.17
C THR A 18 -17.71 56.34 47.84
N PRO A 19 -17.77 55.07 47.41
CA PRO A 19 -16.96 54.56 46.32
C PRO A 19 -17.53 55.06 44.99
N PHE A 20 -16.76 55.87 44.28
CA PHE A 20 -16.92 55.96 42.84
C PHE A 20 -16.32 54.69 42.26
N THR A 21 -17.16 53.68 42.04
CA THR A 21 -16.83 52.56 41.17
C THR A 21 -16.74 53.10 39.75
N PHE A 22 -15.55 53.52 39.34
CA PHE A 22 -15.19 53.43 37.94
C PHE A 22 -15.19 51.93 37.63
N LEU A 23 -16.22 51.48 36.93
CA LEU A 23 -16.10 50.26 36.15
C LEU A 23 -15.04 50.57 35.10
N GLY A 24 -13.79 50.20 35.40
CA GLY A 24 -12.82 49.95 34.36
C GLY A 24 -13.51 49.03 33.36
N GLN A 25 -13.46 49.41 32.10
CA GLN A 25 -14.04 48.66 31.00
C GLN A 25 -13.28 47.33 30.88
N THR A 26 -13.59 46.37 31.74
CA THR A 26 -13.20 44.98 31.60
C THR A 26 -13.93 44.46 30.37
N SER A 27 -13.17 43.92 29.42
CA SER A 27 -13.57 43.32 28.15
C SER A 27 -13.89 44.29 26.99
N CYS A 28 -12.91 45.07 26.57
CA CYS A 28 -12.57 45.00 25.15
C CYS A 28 -11.30 44.15 25.08
N PRO A 29 -11.29 42.97 24.44
CA PRO A 29 -10.03 42.33 24.06
C PRO A 29 -9.31 43.39 23.27
N ASN A 30 -8.19 43.90 23.79
CA ASN A 30 -7.31 44.69 22.96
C ASN A 30 -6.80 43.69 21.91
N PRO A 31 -7.20 43.80 20.63
CA PRO A 31 -6.85 42.80 19.63
C PRO A 31 -5.33 42.78 19.34
N TYR A 32 -4.59 43.70 19.95
CA TYR A 32 -3.14 43.85 19.88
C TYR A 32 -2.42 43.48 21.19
N ASP A 33 -3.11 42.90 22.17
CA ASP A 33 -2.56 42.39 23.44
C ASP A 33 -2.68 40.86 23.39
N GLY A 34 -1.69 40.23 22.76
CA GLY A 34 -1.72 38.82 22.39
C GLY A 34 -1.69 37.89 23.61
N ASN A 35 -0.93 38.29 24.64
CA ASN A 35 -0.78 37.53 25.88
C ASN A 35 -1.78 37.96 26.99
N SER A 36 -2.61 38.97 26.74
CA SER A 36 -3.65 39.46 27.65
C SER A 36 -3.09 39.97 29.00
N ASP A 37 -1.87 40.50 29.04
CA ASP A 37 -1.25 41.07 30.24
C ASP A 37 -1.70 42.50 30.53
N GLY A 38 -2.47 43.11 29.63
CA GLY A 38 -3.03 44.45 29.74
C GLY A 38 -2.09 45.56 29.29
N ALA A 39 -0.91 45.22 28.76
CA ALA A 39 0.01 46.14 28.11
C ALA A 39 0.11 45.83 26.60
N VAL A 40 0.60 46.80 25.82
CA VAL A 40 1.03 46.56 24.43
C VAL A 40 2.52 46.82 24.40
N THR A 41 3.29 45.75 24.35
CA THR A 41 4.74 45.71 24.48
C THR A 41 5.36 45.00 23.28
N ILE A 42 6.68 44.84 23.30
CA ILE A 42 7.38 44.01 22.31
C ILE A 42 6.84 42.57 22.33
N ASN A 43 6.44 42.05 23.49
CA ASN A 43 5.96 40.67 23.62
C ASN A 43 4.65 40.44 22.84
N ASP A 44 3.77 41.44 22.76
CA ASP A 44 2.54 41.36 21.97
C ASP A 44 2.78 41.42 20.47
N LEU A 45 3.83 42.13 20.05
CA LEU A 45 4.32 42.10 18.68
C LEU A 45 4.92 40.72 18.35
N LEU A 46 5.61 40.09 19.30
CA LEU A 46 6.15 38.75 19.15
C LEU A 46 5.02 37.70 19.06
N ASP A 47 4.00 37.76 19.92
CA ASP A 47 2.82 36.89 19.85
C ASP A 47 2.06 37.00 18.52
N LEU A 48 1.96 38.23 17.96
CA LEU A 48 1.35 38.45 16.65
C LEU A 48 2.18 37.85 15.50
N LEU A 49 3.50 37.78 15.64
CA LEU A 49 4.40 37.18 14.66
C LEU A 49 4.38 35.64 14.74
N GLY A 50 4.16 35.07 15.92
CA GLY A 50 3.94 33.61 16.09
C GLY A 50 2.72 33.07 15.36
N VAL A 51 1.72 33.92 15.04
CA VAL A 51 0.57 33.58 14.18
C VAL A 51 1.00 33.21 12.74
N PHE A 52 2.19 33.65 12.31
CA PHE A 52 2.76 33.28 11.01
C PHE A 52 3.59 31.98 11.02
N GLY A 53 3.59 31.23 12.15
CA GLY A 53 4.09 29.86 12.22
C GLY A 53 5.54 29.70 12.70
N ASP A 54 6.14 30.76 13.24
CA ASP A 54 7.49 30.73 13.82
C ASP A 54 7.38 30.80 15.35
N THR A 55 8.08 29.92 16.06
CA THR A 55 8.05 29.84 17.54
C THR A 55 9.39 30.27 18.11
N ASP A 56 9.43 30.70 19.36
CA ASP A 56 10.67 30.91 20.13
C ASP A 56 10.62 29.87 21.24
N THR A 57 11.11 28.67 20.93
CA THR A 57 10.89 27.48 21.76
C THR A 57 11.68 27.53 23.06
N ASP A 58 12.84 28.18 23.07
CA ASP A 58 13.71 28.29 24.25
C ASP A 58 13.58 29.64 25.00
N GLY A 59 12.90 30.62 24.40
CA GLY A 59 12.52 31.88 25.02
C GLY A 59 13.66 32.89 25.12
N ASP A 60 14.69 32.77 24.27
CA ASP A 60 15.87 33.63 24.31
C ASP A 60 15.71 34.96 23.55
N GLY A 61 14.58 35.11 22.83
CA GLY A 61 14.23 36.28 22.03
C GLY A 61 14.66 36.21 20.57
N ILE A 62 15.15 35.06 20.08
CA ILE A 62 15.45 34.74 18.69
C ILE A 62 14.41 33.71 18.20
N TRP A 63 13.85 33.91 17.01
CA TRP A 63 12.85 32.98 16.46
C TRP A 63 13.50 31.71 15.93
N ASP A 64 12.87 30.55 16.13
CA ASP A 64 13.35 29.21 15.73
C ASP A 64 13.84 29.16 14.27
N SER A 65 13.21 29.90 13.33
CA SER A 65 13.65 29.93 11.91
C SER A 65 14.99 30.63 11.65
N VAL A 66 15.44 31.50 12.56
CA VAL A 66 16.72 32.23 12.48
C VAL A 66 17.60 31.96 13.69
N ASP A 67 17.13 31.15 14.63
CA ASP A 67 17.87 30.66 15.77
C ASP A 67 18.69 29.44 15.36
N ASN A 68 19.98 29.50 15.70
CA ASN A 68 20.90 28.42 15.42
C ASN A 68 20.95 27.40 16.57
N CYS A 69 20.19 27.61 17.65
CA CYS A 69 20.36 26.85 18.88
C CYS A 69 19.10 26.78 19.76
N ILE A 70 18.12 25.99 19.33
CA ILE A 70 16.83 25.83 20.02
C ILE A 70 16.93 24.91 21.27
N ASP A 71 17.98 24.09 21.40
CA ASP A 71 18.23 23.23 22.56
C ASP A 71 19.29 23.84 23.49
N VAL A 72 18.84 24.64 24.46
CA VAL A 72 19.67 25.28 25.51
C VAL A 72 20.63 24.35 26.25
N SER A 73 20.38 23.03 26.28
CA SER A 73 21.27 22.06 26.91
C SER A 73 22.47 21.67 26.02
N ALA A 74 22.34 21.85 24.71
CA ALA A 74 23.40 21.70 23.70
C ALA A 74 24.10 23.04 23.35
N CYS A 75 23.47 24.17 23.68
CA CYS A 75 23.95 25.53 23.42
C CYS A 75 24.99 26.05 24.42
N ASN A 76 26.02 25.26 24.72
CA ASN A 76 27.13 25.59 25.63
C ASN A 76 26.76 26.28 26.97
N PHE A 77 25.50 26.14 27.40
CA PHE A 77 24.90 26.71 28.60
C PHE A 77 24.80 28.26 28.65
N ASP A 78 24.75 28.95 27.51
CA ASP A 78 24.54 30.41 27.49
C ASP A 78 23.06 30.79 27.27
N SER A 79 22.60 31.83 27.95
CA SER A 79 21.21 32.34 27.93
C SER A 79 20.90 33.25 26.71
N ASN A 80 21.85 33.39 25.79
CA ASN A 80 21.74 34.17 24.57
C ASN A 80 22.86 33.73 23.59
N PRO A 81 22.74 32.56 22.94
CA PRO A 81 23.85 31.93 22.24
C PRO A 81 24.14 32.63 20.90
N SER A 82 25.04 33.61 20.91
CA SER A 82 25.71 34.12 19.71
C SER A 82 26.87 33.22 19.24
N VAL A 83 26.89 31.94 19.64
CA VAL A 83 28.05 31.04 19.53
C VAL A 83 27.64 29.66 19.03
N THR A 84 28.56 29.06 18.27
CA THR A 84 28.39 27.79 17.54
C THR A 84 28.00 26.61 18.44
N CYS A 85 27.03 25.82 17.98
CA CYS A 85 26.51 24.60 18.59
C CYS A 85 27.61 23.64 19.10
N SER A 86 27.40 23.02 20.28
CA SER A 86 28.39 22.08 20.83
C SER A 86 28.49 20.77 20.06
N TYR A 87 27.38 20.29 19.50
CA TYR A 87 27.32 19.17 18.57
C TYR A 87 26.08 19.30 17.69
N ILE A 88 26.29 19.26 16.38
CA ILE A 88 25.22 19.11 15.40
C ILE A 88 25.04 17.61 15.15
N ASP A 89 23.80 17.18 14.93
CA ASP A 89 23.54 15.84 14.41
C ASP A 89 23.79 15.78 12.89
N VAL A 90 23.53 14.63 12.26
CA VAL A 90 23.80 14.41 10.83
C VAL A 90 22.94 15.33 9.95
N LEU A 91 21.77 15.78 10.42
CA LEU A 91 20.89 16.72 9.73
C LEU A 91 21.28 18.19 9.95
N GLY A 92 22.31 18.45 10.75
CA GLY A 92 22.72 19.81 11.10
C GLY A 92 21.86 20.44 12.20
N ILE A 93 21.02 19.66 12.88
CA ILE A 93 20.19 20.14 13.99
C ILE A 93 21.04 20.18 15.26
N CYS A 94 21.06 21.34 15.93
CA CYS A 94 21.79 21.48 17.19
C CYS A 94 21.12 20.68 18.30
N GLY A 95 21.86 19.81 18.99
CA GLY A 95 21.29 18.95 20.04
C GLY A 95 20.49 17.75 19.51
N GLY A 96 20.36 17.60 18.19
CA GLY A 96 19.53 16.57 17.56
C GLY A 96 20.02 15.13 17.81
N GLY A 97 19.10 14.18 17.67
CA GLY A 97 19.31 12.75 17.97
C GLY A 97 19.68 11.90 16.76
N CYS A 98 19.84 12.49 15.57
CA CYS A 98 20.00 11.76 14.33
C CYS A 98 21.35 11.03 14.25
N ALA A 99 21.32 9.69 14.22
CA ALA A 99 22.54 8.88 14.12
C ALA A 99 23.07 8.75 12.68
N GLY A 100 22.22 8.97 11.67
CA GLY A 100 22.52 8.81 10.25
C GLY A 100 21.41 9.39 9.37
N ASP A 101 21.84 9.90 8.21
CA ASP A 101 21.02 10.32 7.06
C ASP A 101 21.84 9.87 5.83
N SER A 102 21.59 8.64 5.42
CA SER A 102 22.46 7.93 4.49
C SER A 102 22.29 8.37 3.03
N ASP A 103 21.12 8.93 2.67
CA ASP A 103 20.81 9.43 1.33
C ASP A 103 20.79 10.96 1.24
N GLY A 104 20.81 11.66 2.36
CA GLY A 104 20.93 13.12 2.44
C GLY A 104 19.63 13.85 2.14
N ASP A 105 18.48 13.21 2.36
CA ASP A 105 17.17 13.79 2.06
C ASP A 105 16.62 14.67 3.20
N GLY A 106 17.31 14.70 4.35
CA GLY A 106 16.93 15.46 5.52
C GLY A 106 16.09 14.68 6.55
N ILE A 107 15.92 13.37 6.37
CA ILE A 107 15.20 12.47 7.28
C ILE A 107 16.21 11.51 7.94
N CYS A 108 16.05 11.25 9.25
CA CYS A 108 16.93 10.30 9.93
C CYS A 108 16.65 8.86 9.52
N ASP A 109 17.70 8.06 9.31
CA ASP A 109 17.63 6.65 8.90
C ASP A 109 16.71 5.77 9.78
N ASP A 110 16.50 6.13 11.05
CA ASP A 110 15.66 5.39 12.00
C ASP A 110 14.16 5.66 11.87
N VAL A 111 13.79 6.74 11.20
CA VAL A 111 12.40 7.13 10.88
C VAL A 111 12.14 7.27 9.38
N ASP A 112 13.18 7.17 8.57
CA ASP A 112 13.10 7.20 7.12
C ASP A 112 12.55 5.88 6.58
N THR A 113 11.41 6.00 5.89
CA THR A 113 10.76 4.88 5.22
C THR A 113 11.48 4.46 3.93
N CYS A 114 12.35 5.30 3.38
CA CYS A 114 13.12 5.03 2.18
C CYS A 114 14.53 5.63 2.24
N VAL A 115 15.46 4.87 2.84
CA VAL A 115 16.89 5.20 2.76
C VAL A 115 17.40 4.93 1.33
N GLY A 116 17.40 5.97 0.49
CA GLY A 116 17.81 5.95 -0.91
C GLY A 116 17.05 6.96 -1.78
N ILE A 117 16.50 6.48 -2.90
CA ILE A 117 15.71 7.33 -3.80
C ILE A 117 14.41 6.59 -4.13
N LEU A 118 13.27 7.26 -3.94
CA LEU A 118 12.00 6.82 -4.48
C LEU A 118 12.02 6.93 -6.00
N ASP A 119 11.66 5.85 -6.69
CA ASP A 119 11.46 5.89 -8.14
C ASP A 119 10.13 6.59 -8.50
N GLU A 120 9.85 6.78 -9.80
CA GLU A 120 8.59 7.37 -10.27
C GLU A 120 7.34 6.53 -9.94
N CYS A 121 7.55 5.32 -9.42
CA CYS A 121 6.52 4.41 -8.94
C CYS A 121 6.30 4.49 -7.42
N GLY A 122 7.03 5.36 -6.72
CA GLY A 122 6.94 5.50 -5.27
C GLY A 122 7.55 4.32 -4.52
N VAL A 123 8.43 3.54 -5.15
CA VAL A 123 9.08 2.38 -4.56
C VAL A 123 10.52 2.75 -4.20
N CYS A 124 10.89 2.51 -2.95
CA CYS A 124 12.23 2.83 -2.48
C CYS A 124 13.31 1.99 -3.17
N ASN A 125 14.29 2.65 -3.80
CA ASN A 125 15.32 1.99 -4.60
C ASN A 125 14.70 1.01 -5.62
N GLY A 126 13.52 1.36 -6.13
CA GLY A 126 12.70 0.51 -6.96
C GLY A 126 13.23 0.32 -8.38
N PRO A 127 12.62 -0.60 -9.14
CA PRO A 127 13.03 -0.89 -10.52
C PRO A 127 12.68 0.24 -11.52
N GLY A 128 11.89 1.23 -11.10
CA GLY A 128 11.35 2.26 -11.96
C GLY A 128 10.14 1.79 -12.79
N PRO A 129 9.55 2.71 -13.57
CA PRO A 129 8.39 2.41 -14.41
C PRO A 129 8.74 1.47 -15.55
N THR A 130 7.85 0.51 -15.84
CA THR A 130 8.02 -0.43 -16.96
C THR A 130 7.67 0.20 -18.29
N ASN A 131 6.76 1.18 -18.29
CA ASN A 131 6.53 2.03 -19.45
C ASN A 131 6.39 3.50 -19.05
N ILE A 132 6.97 4.37 -19.87
CA ILE A 132 6.85 5.83 -19.76
C ILE A 132 6.04 6.29 -20.98
N ILE A 133 4.90 6.93 -20.73
CA ILE A 133 4.01 7.43 -21.76
C ILE A 133 4.09 8.96 -21.75
N ILE A 134 4.39 9.56 -22.91
CA ILE A 134 4.28 11.01 -23.11
C ILE A 134 2.82 11.32 -23.41
N GLU A 135 2.13 11.95 -22.47
CA GLU A 135 0.73 12.35 -22.65
C GLU A 135 0.62 13.59 -23.54
N SER A 136 1.49 14.58 -23.29
CA SER A 136 1.53 15.80 -24.10
C SER A 136 2.89 16.46 -24.04
N ILE A 137 3.19 17.22 -25.09
CA ILE A 137 4.33 18.13 -25.18
C ILE A 137 3.75 19.50 -25.50
N THR A 138 3.91 20.45 -24.58
CA THR A 138 3.43 21.83 -24.72
C THR A 138 4.63 22.74 -24.90
N THR A 139 4.80 23.29 -26.11
CA THR A 139 5.82 24.31 -26.36
C THR A 139 5.29 25.68 -25.96
N VAL A 140 6.03 26.36 -25.10
CA VAL A 140 5.71 27.72 -24.64
C VAL A 140 6.43 28.70 -25.55
N TYR A 141 5.68 29.65 -26.08
CA TYR A 141 6.20 30.74 -26.89
C TYR A 141 6.01 32.07 -26.17
N ASP A 142 6.97 32.96 -26.36
CA ASP A 142 6.85 34.38 -26.02
C ASP A 142 7.03 35.21 -27.29
N SER A 143 6.63 36.48 -27.24
CA SER A 143 6.69 37.35 -28.40
C SER A 143 7.02 38.79 -28.06
N VAL A 144 7.84 39.40 -28.90
CA VAL A 144 8.22 40.82 -28.81
C VAL A 144 7.84 41.52 -30.10
N TYR A 145 7.08 42.61 -29.99
CA TYR A 145 6.68 43.44 -31.13
C TYR A 145 7.71 44.54 -31.41
N VAL A 146 8.05 44.73 -32.69
CA VAL A 146 8.99 45.75 -33.16
C VAL A 146 8.27 46.73 -34.08
N PHE A 147 8.00 47.93 -33.56
CA PHE A 147 7.22 48.98 -34.22
C PHE A 147 7.85 49.48 -35.52
N ASP A 148 9.18 49.56 -35.59
CA ASP A 148 9.90 50.15 -36.74
C ASP A 148 9.73 49.35 -38.04
N ILE A 149 9.42 48.06 -37.91
CA ILE A 149 9.20 47.15 -39.05
C ILE A 149 7.81 46.51 -39.03
N ASP A 150 6.94 46.95 -38.10
CA ASP A 150 5.58 46.45 -37.91
C ASP A 150 5.50 44.91 -37.87
N PHE A 151 6.29 44.28 -36.99
CA PHE A 151 6.45 42.82 -36.96
C PHE A 151 6.54 42.25 -35.55
N TRP A 152 5.97 41.06 -35.34
CA TRP A 152 6.10 40.28 -34.10
C TRP A 152 7.20 39.23 -34.24
N PHE A 153 8.22 39.30 -33.39
CA PHE A 153 9.16 38.20 -33.21
C PHE A 153 8.62 37.24 -32.17
N VAL A 154 8.24 36.04 -32.60
CA VAL A 154 7.83 34.94 -31.71
C VAL A 154 9.03 34.02 -31.54
N TYR A 155 9.37 33.67 -30.31
CA TYR A 155 10.43 32.73 -29.98
C TYR A 155 9.98 31.74 -28.91
N GLU A 156 10.57 30.56 -28.95
CA GLU A 156 10.32 29.50 -27.98
C GLU A 156 11.01 29.83 -26.65
N THR A 157 10.28 29.72 -25.55
CA THR A 157 10.79 29.98 -24.19
C THR A 157 10.92 28.72 -23.34
N GLY A 158 10.28 27.64 -23.75
CA GLY A 158 10.38 26.37 -23.04
C GLY A 158 9.48 25.31 -23.62
N VAL A 159 9.66 24.10 -23.10
CA VAL A 159 8.84 22.93 -23.40
C VAL A 159 8.44 22.31 -22.08
N ASP A 160 7.14 22.06 -21.92
CA ASP A 160 6.58 21.31 -20.82
C ASP A 160 6.12 19.94 -21.33
N THR A 161 6.55 18.87 -20.68
CA THR A 161 6.24 17.50 -21.09
C THR A 161 5.50 16.81 -19.95
N VAL A 162 4.25 16.44 -20.20
CA VAL A 162 3.46 15.67 -19.25
C VAL A 162 3.70 14.18 -19.53
N MET A 163 4.16 13.48 -18.51
CA MET A 163 4.41 12.04 -18.56
C MET A 163 3.48 11.30 -17.59
N SER A 164 3.02 10.12 -18.01
CA SER A 164 2.40 9.14 -17.11
C SER A 164 3.25 7.89 -17.07
N TYR A 165 3.40 7.32 -15.88
CA TYR A 165 4.21 6.16 -15.61
C TYR A 165 3.30 4.93 -15.43
N VAL A 166 3.63 3.84 -16.13
CA VAL A 166 3.05 2.52 -15.85
C VAL A 166 4.06 1.79 -14.98
N CYS A 167 3.65 1.53 -13.75
CA CYS A 167 4.42 0.80 -12.77
C CYS A 167 3.86 -0.61 -12.70
N ASP A 168 4.72 -1.61 -12.85
CA ASP A 168 4.31 -2.97 -12.52
C ASP A 168 4.00 -3.00 -11.01
N PRO A 169 2.94 -3.69 -10.59
CA PRO A 169 2.66 -3.84 -9.17
C PRO A 169 3.89 -4.48 -8.51
N VAL A 170 4.58 -3.69 -7.68
CA VAL A 170 5.61 -4.24 -6.80
C VAL A 170 4.85 -4.92 -5.68
N PHE A 171 4.92 -6.25 -5.69
CA PHE A 171 4.37 -7.05 -4.62
C PHE A 171 5.15 -6.72 -3.33
N ALA A 172 4.54 -5.89 -2.46
CA ALA A 172 5.15 -5.47 -1.20
C ALA A 172 4.65 -6.34 -0.05
N ALA A 173 3.37 -6.69 -0.05
CA ALA A 173 2.76 -7.58 0.93
C ALA A 173 1.60 -8.38 0.33
N CYS A 174 1.22 -9.45 1.03
CA CYS A 174 0.04 -10.22 0.68
C CYS A 174 -1.24 -9.38 0.75
N GLY A 175 -2.07 -9.51 -0.28
CA GLY A 175 -3.19 -8.62 -0.55
C GLY A 175 -2.92 -7.71 -1.76
N ASP A 176 -1.66 -7.44 -2.09
CA ASP A 176 -1.29 -6.74 -3.31
C ASP A 176 -1.45 -7.65 -4.54
N LEU A 177 -1.55 -7.01 -5.70
CA LEU A 177 -1.52 -7.72 -6.97
C LEU A 177 -0.10 -8.23 -7.26
N VAL A 178 0.00 -9.37 -7.92
CA VAL A 178 1.27 -9.89 -8.43
C VAL A 178 1.17 -10.12 -9.93
N ALA A 179 2.02 -9.43 -10.69
CA ALA A 179 2.08 -9.55 -12.14
C ALA A 179 2.74 -10.87 -12.56
N HIS A 180 2.11 -11.59 -13.48
CA HIS A 180 2.68 -12.78 -14.11
C HIS A 180 2.08 -13.01 -15.50
N ASP A 181 2.93 -13.04 -16.53
CA ASP A 181 2.57 -13.24 -17.94
C ASP A 181 1.50 -12.24 -18.46
N GLY A 182 1.66 -10.96 -18.12
CA GLY A 182 0.74 -9.90 -18.55
C GLY A 182 -0.64 -9.94 -17.87
N TYR A 183 -0.76 -10.66 -16.74
CA TYR A 183 -1.94 -10.69 -15.91
C TYR A 183 -1.58 -10.42 -14.45
N ASP A 184 -2.37 -9.57 -13.79
CA ASP A 184 -2.23 -9.27 -12.38
C ASP A 184 -3.11 -10.19 -11.54
N TYR A 185 -2.48 -11.09 -10.79
CA TYR A 185 -3.18 -12.03 -9.92
C TYR A 185 -3.47 -11.40 -8.57
N SER A 186 -4.70 -11.56 -8.10
CA SER A 186 -5.05 -11.20 -6.73
C SER A 186 -4.42 -12.20 -5.74
N THR A 187 -3.95 -11.69 -4.59
CA THR A 187 -3.33 -12.50 -3.54
C THR A 187 -4.08 -12.36 -2.22
N VAL A 188 -3.88 -13.33 -1.32
CA VAL A 188 -4.48 -13.35 0.01
C VAL A 188 -3.55 -14.01 1.02
N GLN A 189 -3.43 -13.41 2.20
CA GLN A 189 -2.74 -13.99 3.35
C GLN A 189 -3.63 -15.06 4.00
N ILE A 190 -3.13 -16.29 4.13
CA ILE A 190 -3.82 -17.38 4.85
C ILE A 190 -2.86 -18.01 5.87
N GLY A 191 -3.03 -17.66 7.15
CA GLY A 191 -2.02 -17.94 8.16
C GLY A 191 -0.76 -17.14 7.86
N ASP A 192 0.38 -17.80 7.79
CA ASP A 192 1.67 -17.16 7.46
C ASP A 192 2.00 -17.22 5.96
N GLN A 193 1.19 -17.91 5.14
CA GLN A 193 1.44 -18.08 3.71
C GLN A 193 0.66 -17.09 2.84
N CYS A 194 1.29 -16.65 1.75
CA CYS A 194 0.66 -15.86 0.70
C CYS A 194 0.13 -16.74 -0.42
N TRP A 195 -1.15 -16.66 -0.75
CA TRP A 195 -1.77 -17.48 -1.79
C TRP A 195 -2.32 -16.64 -2.91
N PHE A 196 -2.25 -17.14 -4.14
CA PHE A 196 -3.15 -16.66 -5.19
C PHE A 196 -4.60 -16.86 -4.75
N SER A 197 -5.39 -15.79 -4.77
CA SER A 197 -6.82 -15.85 -4.46
C SER A 197 -7.66 -16.27 -5.66
N GLU A 198 -7.07 -16.46 -6.84
CA GLU A 198 -7.70 -17.07 -8.01
C GLU A 198 -6.86 -18.20 -8.65
N ASN A 199 -7.47 -19.01 -9.51
CA ASN A 199 -6.76 -20.10 -10.18
C ASN A 199 -5.71 -19.54 -11.14
N CYS A 200 -4.57 -20.23 -11.28
CA CYS A 200 -3.56 -19.84 -12.28
C CYS A 200 -4.15 -19.87 -13.70
N ARG A 201 -3.77 -18.86 -14.50
CA ARG A 201 -4.25 -18.65 -15.87
C ARG A 201 -3.14 -18.67 -16.90
N TYR A 202 -1.89 -18.86 -16.46
CA TYR A 202 -0.73 -18.93 -17.34
C TYR A 202 -0.91 -20.04 -18.37
N LEU A 203 -0.91 -19.67 -19.65
CA LEU A 203 -1.31 -20.55 -20.76
C LEU A 203 -0.29 -20.48 -21.91
N PRO A 204 0.88 -21.12 -21.77
CA PRO A 204 1.92 -21.07 -22.81
C PRO A 204 1.53 -21.84 -24.09
N SER A 205 0.64 -22.82 -23.97
CA SER A 205 0.02 -23.55 -25.07
C SER A 205 -1.34 -24.05 -24.62
N VAL A 206 -2.19 -24.50 -25.55
CA VAL A 206 -3.48 -25.12 -25.19
C VAL A 206 -3.67 -26.41 -25.98
N SER A 207 -4.20 -27.42 -25.31
CA SER A 207 -4.38 -28.77 -25.84
C SER A 207 -5.85 -29.18 -25.80
N PRO A 208 -6.31 -29.99 -26.77
CA PRO A 208 -7.63 -30.59 -26.69
C PRO A 208 -7.71 -31.57 -25.51
N SER A 209 -8.90 -31.75 -24.97
CA SER A 209 -9.13 -32.68 -23.85
C SER A 209 -8.81 -34.15 -24.17
N SER A 210 -8.69 -34.50 -25.45
CA SER A 210 -8.25 -35.82 -25.92
C SER A 210 -6.74 -36.05 -25.75
N SER A 211 -5.95 -35.00 -25.55
CA SER A 211 -4.53 -35.10 -25.22
C SER A 211 -4.39 -35.45 -23.74
N SER A 212 -3.70 -36.54 -23.43
CA SER A 212 -3.35 -36.94 -22.07
C SER A 212 -1.95 -37.55 -22.06
N SER A 213 -1.18 -37.28 -21.02
CA SER A 213 0.14 -37.85 -20.78
C SER A 213 0.51 -37.69 -19.31
N ASN A 214 1.26 -38.67 -18.80
CA ASN A 214 1.85 -38.64 -17.47
C ASN A 214 3.28 -38.07 -17.46
N THR A 215 3.85 -37.74 -18.62
CA THR A 215 5.22 -37.21 -18.77
C THR A 215 5.32 -35.95 -19.60
N THR A 216 4.30 -35.64 -20.42
CA THR A 216 4.29 -34.47 -21.31
C THR A 216 3.37 -33.41 -20.72
N PRO A 217 3.79 -32.15 -20.57
CA PRO A 217 2.94 -31.11 -20.05
C PRO A 217 1.78 -30.79 -21.02
N TYR A 218 0.58 -30.71 -20.47
CA TYR A 218 -0.63 -30.31 -21.18
C TYR A 218 -1.44 -29.31 -20.36
N TYR A 219 -2.04 -28.38 -21.09
CA TYR A 219 -2.78 -27.25 -20.58
C TYR A 219 -4.15 -27.24 -21.27
N TYR A 220 -5.21 -27.11 -20.48
CA TYR A 220 -6.58 -27.21 -20.98
C TYR A 220 -7.39 -26.01 -20.52
N VAL A 221 -8.27 -25.54 -21.40
CA VAL A 221 -9.31 -24.57 -21.07
C VAL A 221 -10.65 -25.28 -21.14
N TYR A 222 -11.47 -25.13 -20.10
CA TYR A 222 -12.71 -25.90 -19.99
C TYR A 222 -13.62 -25.69 -21.21
N ALA A 223 -14.09 -26.79 -21.79
CA ALA A 223 -14.92 -26.83 -23.01
C ALA A 223 -14.26 -26.21 -24.27
N TYR A 224 -12.93 -26.06 -24.28
CA TYR A 224 -12.17 -25.68 -25.47
C TYR A 224 -11.32 -26.86 -25.95
N ASN A 225 -11.48 -27.22 -27.24
CA ASN A 225 -10.74 -28.34 -27.85
C ASN A 225 -9.86 -27.90 -29.03
N GLY A 226 -9.61 -26.59 -29.17
CA GLY A 226 -8.67 -26.06 -30.16
C GLY A 226 -7.23 -26.07 -29.64
N THR A 227 -6.33 -25.52 -30.45
CA THR A 227 -4.90 -25.34 -30.11
C THR A 227 -4.47 -23.87 -30.16
N ASP A 228 -5.39 -22.95 -30.45
CA ASP A 228 -5.13 -21.51 -30.50
C ASP A 228 -5.29 -20.91 -29.10
N VAL A 229 -4.19 -20.35 -28.56
CA VAL A 229 -4.14 -19.77 -27.21
C VAL A 229 -5.00 -18.50 -27.12
N VAL A 230 -4.93 -17.61 -28.10
CA VAL A 230 -5.68 -16.34 -28.10
C VAL A 230 -7.18 -16.62 -28.11
N ALA A 231 -7.61 -17.57 -28.94
CA ALA A 231 -9.00 -18.00 -28.99
C ALA A 231 -9.46 -18.65 -27.67
N ALA A 232 -8.58 -19.41 -27.00
CA ALA A 232 -8.87 -20.01 -25.70
C ALA A 232 -9.00 -18.95 -24.59
N GLN A 233 -8.09 -17.98 -24.56
CA GLN A 233 -8.08 -16.87 -23.59
C GLN A 233 -9.32 -15.98 -23.70
N ALA A 234 -9.89 -15.85 -24.90
CA ALA A 234 -11.13 -15.11 -25.12
C ALA A 234 -12.40 -15.83 -24.62
N THR A 235 -12.31 -17.11 -24.21
CA THR A 235 -13.48 -17.86 -23.74
C THR A 235 -13.91 -17.45 -22.33
N SER A 236 -15.22 -17.48 -22.08
CA SER A 236 -15.76 -17.20 -20.74
C SER A 236 -15.26 -18.19 -19.67
N ASN A 237 -15.02 -19.44 -20.07
CA ASN A 237 -14.48 -20.45 -19.16
C ASN A 237 -13.04 -20.16 -18.75
N TYR A 238 -12.18 -19.70 -19.68
CA TYR A 238 -10.84 -19.24 -19.32
C TYR A 238 -10.93 -18.06 -18.35
N LEU A 239 -11.75 -17.04 -18.68
CA LEU A 239 -11.92 -15.85 -17.83
C LEU A 239 -12.52 -16.17 -16.46
N THR A 240 -13.34 -17.22 -16.34
CA THR A 240 -13.95 -17.62 -15.07
C THR A 240 -13.06 -18.55 -14.26
N TYR A 241 -12.60 -19.65 -14.85
CA TYR A 241 -11.99 -20.78 -14.12
C TYR A 241 -10.47 -20.85 -14.26
N GLY A 242 -9.88 -20.10 -15.20
CA GLY A 242 -8.48 -20.20 -15.56
C GLY A 242 -8.18 -21.47 -16.34
N VAL A 243 -7.01 -22.06 -16.06
CA VAL A 243 -6.46 -23.19 -16.80
C VAL A 243 -6.48 -24.45 -15.93
N LEU A 244 -6.64 -25.59 -16.59
CA LEU A 244 -6.44 -26.91 -16.01
C LEU A 244 -5.12 -27.47 -16.55
N TYR A 245 -4.30 -28.00 -15.66
CA TYR A 245 -2.94 -28.47 -15.93
C TYR A 245 -2.87 -29.94 -15.59
N ASN A 246 -2.23 -30.74 -16.44
CA ASN A 246 -1.77 -32.04 -15.96
C ASN A 246 -0.59 -31.87 -15.00
N TRP A 247 -0.26 -32.92 -14.24
CA TRP A 247 0.78 -32.78 -13.23
C TRP A 247 2.17 -32.44 -13.81
N PRO A 248 2.61 -33.02 -14.96
CA PRO A 248 3.82 -32.55 -15.62
C PRO A 248 3.81 -31.05 -15.93
N ALA A 249 2.66 -30.48 -16.33
CA ALA A 249 2.55 -29.05 -16.59
C ALA A 249 2.72 -28.20 -15.34
N VAL A 250 2.16 -28.57 -14.17
CA VAL A 250 2.40 -27.79 -12.93
C VAL A 250 3.85 -27.88 -12.44
N MET A 251 4.63 -28.85 -12.93
CA MET A 251 6.04 -28.99 -12.59
C MET A 251 6.97 -28.23 -13.56
N GLU A 252 6.44 -27.62 -14.62
CA GLU A 252 7.23 -26.80 -15.53
C GLU A 252 7.72 -25.51 -14.83
N PRO A 253 8.91 -25.02 -15.16
CA PRO A 253 9.38 -23.74 -14.66
C PRO A 253 8.51 -22.60 -15.19
N GLY A 254 8.25 -21.60 -14.33
CA GLY A 254 7.52 -20.39 -14.72
C GLY A 254 6.00 -20.52 -14.71
N ILE A 255 5.43 -21.59 -14.13
CA ILE A 255 3.98 -21.67 -13.85
C ILE A 255 3.55 -20.62 -12.79
N CYS A 256 4.48 -20.27 -11.90
CA CYS A 256 4.33 -19.22 -10.91
C CYS A 256 5.36 -18.11 -11.16
N PRO A 257 5.07 -16.87 -10.75
CA PRO A 257 6.03 -15.78 -10.79
C PRO A 257 7.25 -16.07 -9.90
N SER A 258 8.34 -15.32 -10.13
CA SER A 258 9.56 -15.44 -9.32
C SER A 258 9.25 -15.23 -7.83
N GLY A 259 9.83 -16.08 -6.97
CA GLY A 259 9.55 -16.07 -5.52
C GLY A 259 8.28 -16.83 -5.12
N TRP A 260 7.46 -17.28 -6.07
CA TRP A 260 6.28 -18.11 -5.83
C TRP A 260 6.48 -19.53 -6.37
N HIS A 261 5.78 -20.51 -5.79
CA HIS A 261 5.82 -21.90 -6.25
C HIS A 261 4.44 -22.57 -6.25
N ILE A 262 4.33 -23.70 -6.95
CA ILE A 262 3.15 -24.57 -6.89
C ILE A 262 3.14 -25.25 -5.51
N PRO A 263 2.02 -25.18 -4.76
CA PRO A 263 1.97 -25.61 -3.38
C PRO A 263 2.32 -27.09 -3.21
N THR A 264 3.21 -27.36 -2.28
CA THR A 264 3.49 -28.70 -1.80
C THR A 264 2.31 -29.22 -0.98
N ASP A 265 2.30 -30.52 -0.70
CA ASP A 265 1.26 -31.11 0.13
C ASP A 265 1.38 -30.62 1.59
N LEU A 266 2.56 -30.17 1.99
CA LEU A 266 2.80 -29.52 3.27
C LEU A 266 2.21 -28.11 3.30
N ASP A 267 2.36 -27.32 2.23
CA ASP A 267 1.79 -25.97 2.15
C ASP A 267 0.26 -26.01 2.30
N TRP A 268 -0.39 -26.96 1.62
CA TRP A 268 -1.81 -27.20 1.79
C TRP A 268 -2.19 -27.57 3.23
N GLN A 269 -1.39 -28.41 3.89
CA GLN A 269 -1.65 -28.78 5.29
C GLN A 269 -1.48 -27.59 6.23
N THR A 270 -0.46 -26.76 6.00
CA THR A 270 -0.22 -25.52 6.76
C THR A 270 -1.40 -24.56 6.62
N MET A 271 -1.86 -24.30 5.40
CA MET A 271 -3.07 -23.50 5.15
C MET A 271 -4.31 -24.11 5.84
N GLU A 272 -4.54 -25.40 5.72
CA GLU A 272 -5.70 -26.07 6.34
C GLU A 272 -5.67 -25.93 7.88
N MET A 273 -4.48 -26.06 8.49
CA MET A 273 -4.29 -25.88 9.94
C MET A 273 -4.49 -24.43 10.38
N SER A 274 -4.05 -23.43 9.60
CA SER A 274 -4.29 -22.02 9.91
C SER A 274 -5.78 -21.66 9.85
N LEU A 275 -6.57 -22.39 9.05
CA LEU A 275 -8.03 -22.33 9.01
C LEU A 275 -8.72 -23.17 10.10
N GLY A 276 -7.97 -23.67 11.09
CA GLY A 276 -8.50 -24.36 12.27
C GLY A 276 -8.59 -25.87 12.16
N MET A 277 -8.02 -26.50 11.13
CA MET A 277 -7.92 -27.97 11.06
C MET A 277 -6.90 -28.50 12.08
N SER A 278 -7.18 -29.63 12.72
CA SER A 278 -6.19 -30.27 13.60
C SER A 278 -5.05 -30.88 12.80
N ALA A 279 -3.84 -30.97 13.38
CA ALA A 279 -2.70 -31.62 12.72
C ALA A 279 -2.96 -33.11 12.40
N ALA A 280 -3.74 -33.80 13.23
CA ALA A 280 -4.13 -35.18 12.99
C ALA A 280 -5.06 -35.30 11.76
N ASP A 281 -5.99 -34.36 11.61
CA ASP A 281 -6.85 -34.31 10.43
C ASP A 281 -6.04 -33.94 9.19
N ALA A 282 -5.22 -32.88 9.25
CA ALA A 282 -4.46 -32.36 8.10
C ALA A 282 -3.61 -33.44 7.39
N THR A 283 -3.02 -34.36 8.16
CA THR A 283 -2.21 -35.46 7.63
C THR A 283 -3.04 -36.64 7.09
N SER A 284 -4.33 -36.71 7.42
CA SER A 284 -5.24 -37.78 6.99
C SER A 284 -5.67 -37.63 5.52
N THR A 285 -6.08 -38.73 4.90
CA THR A 285 -6.66 -38.74 3.55
C THR A 285 -8.19 -38.79 3.61
N GLY A 286 -8.85 -38.44 2.51
CA GLY A 286 -10.31 -38.34 2.46
C GLY A 286 -10.83 -36.95 2.83
N TRP A 287 -12.14 -36.87 3.09
CA TRP A 287 -12.82 -35.66 3.57
C TRP A 287 -12.48 -35.43 5.04
N ARG A 288 -11.92 -34.26 5.37
CA ARG A 288 -11.41 -33.94 6.70
C ARG A 288 -11.65 -32.49 7.12
N GLY A 289 -11.35 -32.21 8.39
CA GLY A 289 -11.61 -30.93 9.02
C GLY A 289 -13.07 -30.77 9.42
N THR A 290 -13.47 -29.54 9.71
CA THR A 290 -14.81 -29.18 10.18
C THR A 290 -15.57 -28.41 9.12
N ASP A 291 -14.96 -27.35 8.61
CA ASP A 291 -15.60 -26.34 7.75
C ASP A 291 -14.60 -25.64 6.81
N GLN A 292 -13.34 -26.08 6.77
CA GLN A 292 -12.28 -25.47 5.95
C GLN A 292 -12.67 -25.43 4.47
N GLY A 293 -13.40 -26.43 3.97
CA GLY A 293 -13.90 -26.42 2.61
C GLY A 293 -14.96 -25.34 2.37
N SER A 294 -15.80 -25.03 3.36
CA SER A 294 -16.70 -23.88 3.29
C SER A 294 -15.94 -22.55 3.31
N GLN A 295 -14.91 -22.43 4.15
CA GLN A 295 -14.09 -21.23 4.25
C GLN A 295 -13.33 -20.93 2.94
N MET A 296 -12.88 -21.98 2.24
CA MET A 296 -12.09 -21.87 1.00
C MET A 296 -12.94 -21.71 -0.27
N LYS A 297 -14.16 -22.25 -0.31
CA LYS A 297 -15.04 -22.16 -1.49
C LYS A 297 -15.44 -20.70 -1.75
N SER A 298 -15.55 -20.35 -3.03
CA SER A 298 -16.15 -19.09 -3.47
C SER A 298 -17.58 -18.92 -2.95
N ALA A 299 -17.99 -17.67 -2.76
CA ALA A 299 -19.34 -17.31 -2.30
C ALA A 299 -20.45 -17.54 -3.34
N SER A 300 -20.10 -17.92 -4.56
CA SER A 300 -21.02 -18.19 -5.67
C SER A 300 -20.44 -19.23 -6.65
N GLY A 301 -21.29 -19.72 -7.56
CA GLY A 301 -20.89 -20.60 -8.66
C GLY A 301 -21.04 -22.11 -8.39
N TRP A 302 -21.26 -22.51 -7.14
CA TRP A 302 -21.44 -23.92 -6.77
C TRP A 302 -22.89 -24.37 -6.98
N LEU A 303 -23.05 -25.60 -7.47
CA LEU A 303 -24.35 -26.23 -7.71
C LEU A 303 -25.24 -26.21 -6.45
N ASN A 304 -26.56 -26.04 -6.64
CA ASN A 304 -27.56 -26.06 -5.58
C ASN A 304 -27.31 -25.05 -4.45
N ASN A 305 -26.68 -23.90 -4.75
CA ASN A 305 -26.23 -22.92 -3.75
C ASN A 305 -25.29 -23.52 -2.70
N GLY A 306 -24.51 -24.54 -3.08
CA GLY A 306 -23.49 -25.19 -2.27
C GLY A 306 -22.23 -24.34 -2.02
N ASN A 307 -22.40 -23.02 -2.02
CA ASN A 307 -21.35 -22.02 -1.96
C ASN A 307 -20.63 -22.05 -0.61
N GLY A 308 -19.40 -21.56 -0.60
CA GLY A 308 -18.65 -21.31 0.62
C GLY A 308 -19.00 -19.98 1.25
N THR A 309 -18.39 -19.74 2.42
CA THR A 309 -18.33 -18.41 3.03
C THR A 309 -17.23 -17.55 2.41
N ASN A 310 -16.25 -18.17 1.74
CA ASN A 310 -15.02 -17.55 1.24
C ASN A 310 -14.26 -16.74 2.30
N SER A 311 -14.39 -17.09 3.58
CA SER A 311 -13.78 -16.34 4.68
C SER A 311 -12.26 -16.42 4.71
N SER A 312 -11.65 -17.39 4.03
CA SER A 312 -10.19 -17.43 3.85
C SER A 312 -9.69 -16.56 2.68
N GLY A 313 -10.60 -16.06 1.83
CA GLY A 313 -10.26 -15.36 0.59
C GLY A 313 -9.64 -16.23 -0.51
N PHE A 314 -9.44 -17.53 -0.29
CA PHE A 314 -8.89 -18.46 -1.29
C PHE A 314 -9.72 -18.51 -2.59
N THR A 315 -11.03 -18.23 -2.50
CA THR A 315 -11.97 -18.17 -3.64
C THR A 315 -11.86 -19.38 -4.56
N GLY A 316 -11.99 -20.57 -3.98
CA GLY A 316 -11.99 -21.84 -4.71
C GLY A 316 -13.23 -21.97 -5.59
N LEU A 317 -13.03 -22.06 -6.90
CA LEU A 317 -14.10 -22.20 -7.90
C LEU A 317 -14.34 -23.67 -8.29
N PRO A 318 -15.58 -24.06 -8.66
CA PRO A 318 -15.90 -25.41 -9.11
C PRO A 318 -15.52 -25.63 -10.59
N SER A 319 -14.23 -25.59 -10.90
CA SER A 319 -13.69 -25.70 -12.27
C SER A 319 -13.80 -27.10 -12.88
N GLY A 320 -14.15 -28.12 -12.09
CA GLY A 320 -14.14 -29.50 -12.54
C GLY A 320 -12.73 -29.99 -12.85
N TYR A 321 -12.62 -30.93 -13.78
CA TYR A 321 -11.33 -31.43 -14.28
C TYR A 321 -11.39 -31.83 -15.75
N ALA A 322 -10.22 -31.96 -16.37
CA ALA A 322 -10.05 -32.56 -17.70
C ALA A 322 -9.48 -33.98 -17.56
N TYR A 323 -10.06 -34.94 -18.27
CA TYR A 323 -9.55 -36.32 -18.31
C TYR A 323 -10.14 -37.08 -19.50
N SER A 324 -9.33 -37.94 -20.13
CA SER A 324 -9.78 -38.95 -21.09
C SER A 324 -10.73 -38.43 -22.19
N GLY A 325 -10.39 -37.30 -22.83
CA GLY A 325 -11.19 -36.76 -23.93
C GLY A 325 -12.38 -35.90 -23.53
N GLY A 326 -12.48 -35.51 -22.26
CA GLY A 326 -13.57 -34.66 -21.82
C GLY A 326 -13.26 -33.78 -20.61
N PHE A 327 -14.22 -32.89 -20.35
CA PHE A 327 -14.26 -32.02 -19.19
C PHE A 327 -15.46 -32.42 -18.33
N ASN A 328 -15.25 -32.59 -17.03
CA ASN A 328 -16.26 -33.14 -16.15
C ASN A 328 -16.43 -32.27 -14.90
N TYR A 329 -17.64 -32.29 -14.33
CA TYR A 329 -17.95 -31.78 -12.99
C TYR A 329 -17.79 -30.27 -12.75
N VAL A 330 -17.75 -29.44 -13.79
CA VAL A 330 -17.89 -27.98 -13.61
C VAL A 330 -19.16 -27.65 -12.80
N GLY A 331 -19.08 -26.65 -11.93
CA GLY A 331 -20.13 -26.28 -11.00
C GLY A 331 -20.29 -27.22 -9.80
N ASN A 332 -19.73 -28.44 -9.84
CA ASN A 332 -19.93 -29.46 -8.81
C ASN A 332 -18.71 -29.61 -7.90
N TYR A 333 -17.52 -29.60 -8.50
CA TYR A 333 -16.24 -29.89 -7.84
C TYR A 333 -15.16 -28.91 -8.33
N GLY A 334 -14.23 -28.57 -7.45
CA GLY A 334 -12.97 -27.90 -7.82
C GLY A 334 -11.80 -28.78 -7.37
N TYR A 335 -10.79 -28.90 -8.22
CA TYR A 335 -9.61 -29.74 -7.99
C TYR A 335 -8.35 -28.89 -8.10
N TRP A 336 -7.43 -29.07 -7.16
CA TRP A 336 -6.15 -28.36 -7.16
C TRP A 336 -4.98 -29.30 -6.97
N TRP A 337 -3.99 -29.20 -7.86
CA TRP A 337 -2.77 -29.97 -7.74
C TRP A 337 -1.90 -29.53 -6.56
N SER A 338 -1.13 -30.48 -6.05
CA SER A 338 0.10 -30.22 -5.32
C SER A 338 1.31 -30.58 -6.18
N SER A 339 2.44 -29.89 -5.98
CA SER A 339 3.75 -30.27 -6.51
C SER A 339 4.35 -31.51 -5.85
N SER A 340 3.74 -32.03 -4.77
CA SER A 340 4.21 -33.23 -4.07
C SER A 340 3.70 -34.51 -4.74
N ALA A 341 4.64 -35.32 -5.22
CA ALA A 341 4.36 -36.68 -5.66
C ALA A 341 3.89 -37.57 -4.49
N SER A 342 2.93 -38.46 -4.75
CA SER A 342 2.44 -39.45 -3.79
C SER A 342 2.90 -40.88 -4.13
N GLY A 343 3.57 -41.05 -5.28
CA GLY A 343 4.05 -42.30 -5.83
C GLY A 343 4.75 -42.07 -7.17
N SER A 344 5.01 -43.13 -7.94
CA SER A 344 5.76 -43.02 -9.20
C SER A 344 5.00 -42.37 -10.36
N SER A 345 3.66 -42.33 -10.29
CA SER A 345 2.80 -41.84 -11.38
C SER A 345 1.60 -41.04 -10.86
N ALA A 346 1.65 -40.63 -9.59
CA ALA A 346 0.53 -39.97 -8.93
C ALA A 346 1.04 -38.83 -8.06
N ALA A 347 0.18 -37.83 -7.89
CA ALA A 347 0.46 -36.65 -7.07
C ALA A 347 -0.71 -36.34 -6.16
N TRP A 348 -0.41 -35.62 -5.06
CA TRP A 348 -1.43 -35.17 -4.14
C TRP A 348 -2.28 -34.06 -4.75
N TYR A 349 -3.57 -34.05 -4.41
CA TYR A 349 -4.48 -32.99 -4.80
C TYR A 349 -5.45 -32.66 -3.66
N ARG A 350 -6.12 -31.51 -3.79
CA ARG A 350 -7.24 -31.09 -2.94
C ARG A 350 -8.53 -31.01 -3.74
N VAL A 351 -9.65 -31.31 -3.08
CA VAL A 351 -10.99 -31.15 -3.67
C VAL A 351 -11.91 -30.41 -2.72
N LEU A 352 -12.65 -29.49 -3.32
CA LEU A 352 -13.84 -28.88 -2.75
C LEU A 352 -15.04 -29.31 -3.59
N ASN A 353 -16.19 -29.53 -2.95
CA ASN A 353 -17.42 -29.85 -3.67
C ASN A 353 -18.61 -29.03 -3.14
N TYR A 354 -19.69 -29.04 -3.90
CA TYR A 354 -20.86 -28.22 -3.56
C TYR A 354 -21.56 -28.65 -2.26
N PHE A 355 -21.44 -29.90 -1.81
CA PHE A 355 -22.24 -30.42 -0.69
C PHE A 355 -21.50 -30.50 0.65
N ASN A 356 -20.19 -30.75 0.62
CA ASN A 356 -19.36 -30.83 1.81
C ASN A 356 -18.86 -29.45 2.23
N VAL A 357 -18.70 -29.30 3.54
CA VAL A 357 -18.00 -28.17 4.17
C VAL A 357 -16.54 -28.51 4.49
N ASN A 358 -16.17 -29.78 4.33
CA ASN A 358 -14.82 -30.31 4.54
C ASN A 358 -13.93 -30.16 3.30
N VAL A 359 -12.62 -30.35 3.47
CA VAL A 359 -11.67 -30.45 2.36
C VAL A 359 -11.33 -31.91 2.13
N PHE A 360 -11.22 -32.34 0.88
CA PHE A 360 -10.73 -33.68 0.54
C PHE A 360 -9.24 -33.65 0.18
N ARG A 361 -8.49 -34.69 0.57
CA ARG A 361 -7.14 -35.00 0.05
C ARG A 361 -7.12 -36.40 -0.47
N GLY A 362 -6.65 -36.51 -1.69
CA GLY A 362 -6.35 -37.77 -2.32
C GLY A 362 -5.13 -37.63 -3.19
N ASN A 363 -4.82 -38.71 -3.87
CA ASN A 363 -3.85 -38.74 -4.94
C ASN A 363 -4.44 -39.44 -6.14
N ASP A 364 -4.08 -38.97 -7.32
CA ASP A 364 -4.52 -39.53 -8.59
C ASP A 364 -3.37 -39.47 -9.60
N TYR A 365 -3.59 -40.12 -10.73
CA TYR A 365 -2.64 -40.16 -11.82
C TYR A 365 -2.29 -38.77 -12.35
N SER A 366 -1.03 -38.61 -12.75
CA SER A 366 -0.47 -37.34 -13.20
C SER A 366 -1.04 -36.81 -14.52
N ASP A 367 -1.91 -37.56 -15.18
CA ASP A 367 -2.51 -37.23 -16.47
C ASP A 367 -3.87 -36.52 -16.39
N PHE A 368 -4.43 -36.37 -15.18
CA PHE A 368 -5.60 -35.54 -14.94
C PHE A 368 -5.27 -34.04 -15.06
N GLY A 369 -6.16 -33.27 -15.69
CA GLY A 369 -6.09 -31.82 -15.71
C GLY A 369 -6.84 -31.19 -14.53
N PHE A 370 -6.12 -30.66 -13.54
CA PHE A 370 -6.69 -29.92 -12.39
C PHE A 370 -6.22 -28.47 -12.38
N SER A 371 -6.91 -27.61 -11.63
CA SER A 371 -6.47 -26.23 -11.46
C SER A 371 -5.16 -26.16 -10.67
N ALA A 372 -4.42 -25.07 -10.85
CA ALA A 372 -3.22 -24.76 -10.09
C ALA A 372 -3.40 -23.46 -9.29
N ARG A 373 -2.61 -23.32 -8.23
CA ARG A 373 -2.45 -22.11 -7.42
C ARG A 373 -0.96 -21.89 -7.19
N CYS A 374 -0.58 -20.65 -6.96
CA CYS A 374 0.76 -20.30 -6.54
C CYS A 374 0.72 -19.84 -5.08
N VAL A 375 1.77 -20.18 -4.34
CA VAL A 375 1.98 -19.79 -2.94
C VAL A 375 3.38 -19.20 -2.78
N MET A 376 3.54 -18.29 -1.83
CA MET A 376 4.81 -17.80 -1.31
C MET A 376 4.80 -18.01 0.21
N ASP A 377 5.91 -18.51 0.75
CA ASP A 377 6.09 -18.80 2.18
C ASP A 377 6.67 -17.64 2.98
#